data_AF-A0A7S0KUE7-F1
#
_entry.id   AF-A0A7S0KUE7-F1
#
_cell.length_a   1.000
_cell.length_b   1.000
_cell.length_c   1.000
_cell.angle_alpha   90.00
_cell.angle_beta   90.00
_cell.angle_gamma   90.00
#
_symmetry.space_group_name_H-M   'P 1'
#
loop_
_entity.id
_entity.type
_entity.pdbx_description
1 polymer ?
#
loop_
_entity_poly.entity_id
_entity_poly.type
_entity_poly.pdbx_seq_one_letter_code
_entity_poly.pdbx_strand_id
1 'polypeptide(L)'
;GALGQVRSAMLPLFDFAGELETEPFVFEDEIKSDESLSLEALRTVSTARRDMHSTRGEIRDPAKASERTRACEAYVPLIESLCSKKDNLQISNRSGGLKFKWSSPLEGVDVMYKLKGLDRALEQERGMAWMLLAARIRDEAALAGGQCPRA
;
A
#
# COMPACT_ATOMS: atom_id res chain seq x y z
N GLY A 1 25.96 42.19 16.61
CA GLY A 1 24.62 41.60 16.42
C GLY A 1 24.74 40.46 15.45
N ALA A 2 24.64 39.22 15.92
CA ALA A 2 24.68 38.03 15.08
C ALA A 2 23.23 37.65 14.74
N LEU A 3 22.81 37.91 13.51
CA LEU A 3 21.55 37.38 12.99
C LEU A 3 21.76 35.88 12.77
N GLY A 4 21.27 35.09 13.74
CA GLY A 4 21.24 33.65 13.69
C GLY A 4 20.43 33.21 12.47
N GLN A 5 21.12 32.64 11.50
CA GLN A 5 20.56 31.95 10.36
C GLN A 5 19.77 30.76 10.90
N VAL A 6 18.44 30.91 11.03
CA VAL A 6 17.55 29.81 11.36
C VAL A 6 17.53 28.88 10.14
N ARG A 7 18.50 27.96 10.08
CA ARG A 7 18.37 26.78 9.24
C ARG A 7 17.19 26.01 9.81
N SER A 8 16.04 26.10 9.13
CA SER A 8 14.93 25.18 9.33
C SER A 8 15.46 23.78 9.01
N ALA A 9 15.98 23.11 10.04
CA ALA A 9 16.34 21.71 9.95
C ALA A 9 15.01 20.97 9.93
N MET A 10 14.47 20.74 8.71
CA MET A 10 13.46 19.70 8.53
C MET A 10 14.02 18.46 9.22
N LEU A 11 13.24 17.92 10.17
CA LEU A 11 13.59 16.67 10.85
C LEU A 11 14.05 15.65 9.81
N PRO A 12 15.09 14.85 10.09
CA PRO A 12 15.49 13.79 9.17
C PRO A 12 14.24 12.96 8.87
N LEU A 13 13.89 12.90 7.59
CA LEU A 13 12.73 12.16 7.13
C LEU A 13 12.88 10.73 7.64
N PHE A 14 11.84 10.22 8.31
CA PHE A 14 11.77 8.80 8.61
C PHE A 14 11.82 8.07 7.29
N ASP A 15 12.89 7.32 7.07
CA ASP A 15 13.09 6.53 5.87
C ASP A 15 12.83 5.06 6.21
N PHE A 16 12.06 4.40 5.36
CA PHE A 16 11.87 2.95 5.51
C PHE A 16 13.21 2.27 5.25
N ALA A 17 13.49 1.14 5.92
CA ALA A 17 14.76 0.42 5.74
C ALA A 17 14.90 -0.21 4.34
N GLY A 18 13.82 -0.17 3.55
CA GLY A 18 13.78 -0.59 2.15
C GLY A 18 12.46 -0.19 1.49
N GLU A 19 12.26 -0.65 0.25
CA GLU A 19 11.02 -0.43 -0.48
C GLU A 19 9.90 -1.28 0.14
N LEU A 20 8.78 -0.62 0.49
CA LEU A 20 7.58 -1.30 0.93
C LEU A 20 6.89 -1.92 -0.29
N GLU A 21 6.97 -3.23 -0.40
CA GLU A 21 6.58 -4.00 -1.57
C GLU A 21 5.66 -5.15 -1.18
N THR A 22 4.88 -5.62 -2.15
CA THR A 22 4.01 -6.78 -2.00
C THR A 22 4.16 -7.74 -3.18
N GLU A 23 3.67 -8.97 -3.05
CA GLU A 23 3.53 -9.89 -4.19
C GLU A 23 2.14 -9.76 -4.83
N PRO A 24 1.93 -10.17 -6.10
CA PRO A 24 0.61 -10.25 -6.71
C PRO A 24 -0.38 -11.11 -5.90
N PHE A 25 -1.66 -10.72 -5.92
CA PHE A 25 -2.76 -11.41 -5.25
C PHE A 25 -4.06 -11.14 -6.00
N VAL A 26 -4.89 -12.17 -6.17
CA VAL A 26 -6.14 -12.12 -6.94
C VAL A 26 -7.30 -12.53 -6.03
N PHE A 27 -8.10 -11.57 -5.58
CA PHE A 27 -9.19 -11.80 -4.64
C PHE A 27 -10.31 -12.68 -5.21
N GLU A 28 -10.64 -12.57 -6.48
CA GLU A 28 -11.71 -13.36 -7.11
C GLU A 28 -11.38 -14.87 -7.20
N ASP A 29 -10.11 -15.24 -7.10
CA ASP A 29 -9.69 -16.65 -7.05
C ASP A 29 -9.79 -17.22 -5.62
N GLU A 30 -9.71 -16.34 -4.62
CA GLU A 30 -9.51 -16.70 -3.21
C GLU A 30 -10.76 -16.49 -2.33
N ILE A 31 -11.70 -15.65 -2.78
CA ILE A 31 -12.96 -15.33 -2.11
C ILE A 31 -14.14 -15.67 -3.03
N LYS A 32 -15.17 -16.34 -2.48
CA LYS A 32 -16.42 -16.59 -3.21
C LYS A 32 -17.22 -15.31 -3.33
N SER A 33 -17.77 -15.07 -4.52
CA SER A 33 -18.77 -14.03 -4.74
C SER A 33 -20.15 -14.49 -4.29
N ASP A 34 -20.94 -13.55 -3.78
CA ASP A 34 -22.36 -13.72 -3.46
C ASP A 34 -23.15 -12.40 -3.68
N GLU A 35 -24.39 -12.32 -3.19
CA GLU A 35 -25.23 -11.11 -3.32
C GLU A 35 -24.67 -9.89 -2.57
N SER A 36 -23.91 -10.11 -1.49
CA SER A 36 -23.30 -9.06 -0.66
C SER A 36 -21.93 -8.59 -1.18
N LEU A 37 -21.27 -9.44 -1.95
CA LEU A 37 -19.99 -9.20 -2.58
C LEU A 37 -19.93 -9.81 -3.99
N SER A 38 -20.21 -8.96 -4.99
CA SER A 38 -20.21 -9.39 -6.38
C SER A 38 -18.82 -9.78 -6.88
N LEU A 39 -18.78 -10.65 -7.89
CA LEU A 39 -17.55 -11.01 -8.59
C LEU A 39 -16.84 -9.79 -9.20
N GLU A 40 -17.63 -8.81 -9.67
CA GLU A 40 -17.11 -7.55 -10.21
C GLU A 40 -16.41 -6.69 -9.14
N ALA A 41 -16.95 -6.66 -7.92
CA ALA A 41 -16.30 -5.98 -6.81
C ALA A 41 -14.95 -6.62 -6.48
N LEU A 42 -14.88 -7.96 -6.42
CA LEU A 42 -13.64 -8.70 -6.20
C LEU A 42 -12.59 -8.41 -7.29
N ARG A 43 -13.00 -8.44 -8.56
CA ARG A 43 -12.14 -8.09 -9.71
C ARG A 43 -11.63 -6.66 -9.65
N THR A 44 -12.47 -5.74 -9.19
CA THR A 44 -12.10 -4.33 -9.00
C THR A 44 -11.01 -4.20 -7.95
N VAL A 45 -11.16 -4.86 -6.81
CA VAL A 45 -10.15 -4.86 -5.74
C VAL A 45 -8.83 -5.48 -6.23
N SER A 46 -8.88 -6.61 -6.93
CA SER A 46 -7.69 -7.27 -7.51
C SER A 46 -6.98 -6.41 -8.55
N THR A 47 -7.74 -5.72 -9.40
CA THR A 47 -7.18 -4.84 -10.41
C THR A 47 -6.46 -3.66 -9.77
N ALA A 48 -7.11 -2.98 -8.82
CA ALA A 48 -6.48 -1.88 -8.09
C ALA A 48 -5.21 -2.33 -7.33
N ARG A 49 -5.23 -3.53 -6.73
CA ARG A 49 -4.05 -4.10 -6.07
C ARG A 49 -2.91 -4.37 -7.06
N ARG A 50 -3.24 -4.89 -8.24
CA ARG A 50 -2.26 -5.14 -9.31
C ARG A 50 -1.67 -3.84 -9.85
N ASP A 51 -2.48 -2.81 -10.01
CA ASP A 51 -2.03 -1.49 -10.47
C ASP A 51 -1.13 -0.83 -9.41
N MET A 52 -1.47 -0.95 -8.13
CA MET A 52 -0.59 -0.55 -7.03
C MET A 52 0.75 -1.30 -7.11
N HIS A 53 0.73 -2.62 -7.34
CA HIS A 53 1.93 -3.44 -7.47
C HIS A 53 2.76 -3.11 -8.73
N SER A 54 2.14 -2.77 -9.87
CA SER A 54 2.85 -2.53 -11.13
C SER A 54 3.73 -1.28 -11.09
N THR A 55 3.46 -0.36 -10.16
CA THR A 55 4.29 0.82 -9.90
C THR A 55 5.61 0.53 -9.16
N ARG A 56 5.91 -0.74 -8.91
CA ARG A 56 7.15 -1.21 -8.29
C ARG A 56 8.36 -0.85 -9.16
N GLY A 57 9.45 -0.39 -8.52
CA GLY A 57 10.69 0.00 -9.20
C GLY A 57 10.70 1.40 -9.83
N GLU A 58 9.55 2.06 -9.94
CA GLU A 58 9.45 3.44 -10.45
C GLU A 58 9.75 4.52 -9.39
N ILE A 59 10.08 4.13 -8.15
CA ILE A 59 10.24 5.03 -6.99
C ILE A 59 11.13 6.24 -7.27
N ARG A 60 12.18 6.06 -8.07
CA ARG A 60 13.16 7.09 -8.37
C ARG A 60 12.78 8.00 -9.54
N ASP A 61 11.73 7.67 -10.29
CA ASP A 61 11.24 8.51 -11.37
C ASP A 61 10.26 9.56 -10.81
N PRO A 62 10.62 10.86 -10.83
CA PRO A 62 9.74 11.92 -10.36
C PRO A 62 8.51 12.11 -11.24
N ALA A 63 8.59 11.84 -12.55
CA ALA A 63 7.45 11.99 -13.46
C ALA A 63 6.31 11.01 -13.13
N LYS A 64 6.67 9.90 -12.47
CA LYS A 64 5.75 8.84 -12.08
C LYS A 64 5.19 8.99 -10.67
N ALA A 65 5.68 9.94 -9.86
CA ALA A 65 5.30 10.05 -8.44
C ALA A 65 3.78 10.12 -8.22
N SER A 66 3.10 10.97 -8.98
CA SER A 66 1.64 11.14 -8.87
C SER A 66 0.86 9.90 -9.31
N GLU A 67 1.34 9.17 -10.31
CA GLU A 67 0.73 7.90 -10.75
C GLU A 67 0.78 6.85 -9.64
N ARG A 68 1.92 6.75 -8.94
CA ARG A 68 2.08 5.82 -7.80
C ARG A 68 1.15 6.15 -6.63
N THR A 69 1.02 7.43 -6.29
CA THR A 69 0.10 7.88 -5.24
C THR A 69 -1.33 7.54 -5.60
N ARG A 70 -1.77 7.88 -6.83
CA ARG A 70 -3.13 7.61 -7.31
C ARG A 70 -3.48 6.13 -7.30
N ALA A 71 -2.55 5.24 -7.65
CA ALA A 71 -2.78 3.80 -7.59
C ALA A 71 -3.07 3.33 -6.15
N CYS A 72 -2.38 3.90 -5.15
CA CYS A 72 -2.64 3.62 -3.74
C CYS A 72 -3.98 4.23 -3.28
N GLU A 73 -4.29 5.47 -3.67
CA GLU A 73 -5.56 6.15 -3.37
C GLU A 73 -6.77 5.41 -3.93
N ALA A 74 -6.62 4.76 -5.09
CA ALA A 74 -7.66 3.92 -5.68
C ALA A 74 -7.85 2.60 -4.91
N TYR A 75 -6.77 2.00 -4.41
CA TYR A 75 -6.81 0.70 -3.74
C TYR A 75 -7.29 0.77 -2.28
N VAL A 76 -6.83 1.77 -1.51
CA VAL A 76 -7.11 1.86 -0.06
C VAL A 76 -8.61 1.80 0.27
N PRO A 77 -9.51 2.57 -0.36
CA PRO A 77 -10.95 2.50 -0.07
C PRO A 77 -11.56 1.13 -0.38
N LEU A 78 -11.04 0.43 -1.38
CA LEU A 78 -11.52 -0.88 -1.79
C LEU A 78 -11.17 -1.95 -0.76
N ILE A 79 -9.93 -1.96 -0.26
CA ILE A 79 -9.54 -2.90 0.80
C ILE A 79 -10.23 -2.57 2.13
N GLU A 80 -10.48 -1.30 2.43
CA GLU A 80 -11.30 -0.89 3.59
C GLU A 80 -12.73 -1.41 3.50
N SER A 81 -13.36 -1.26 2.32
CA SER A 81 -14.69 -1.79 2.05
C SER A 81 -14.74 -3.31 2.16
N LEU A 82 -13.70 -4.01 1.71
CA LEU A 82 -13.61 -5.46 1.85
C LEU A 82 -13.44 -5.88 3.32
N CYS A 83 -12.60 -5.17 4.09
CA CYS A 83 -12.39 -5.43 5.51
C CYS A 83 -13.66 -5.23 6.35
N SER A 84 -14.50 -4.24 6.00
CA SER A 84 -15.76 -4.01 6.73
C SER A 84 -16.79 -5.13 6.52
N LYS A 85 -16.61 -5.95 5.49
CA LYS A 85 -17.45 -7.10 5.16
C LYS A 85 -16.86 -8.45 5.62
N LYS A 86 -15.75 -8.45 6.37
CA LYS A 86 -14.97 -9.66 6.68
C LYS A 86 -15.77 -10.83 7.26
N ASP A 87 -16.76 -10.53 8.11
CA ASP A 87 -17.60 -11.55 8.75
C ASP A 87 -18.50 -12.32 7.77
N ASN A 88 -18.74 -11.75 6.57
CA ASN A 88 -19.56 -12.35 5.53
C ASN A 88 -18.73 -13.02 4.41
N LEU A 89 -17.39 -12.94 4.48
CA LEU A 89 -16.55 -13.46 3.41
C LEU A 89 -16.41 -14.98 3.51
N GLN A 90 -16.63 -15.66 2.38
CA GLN A 90 -16.39 -17.09 2.25
C GLN A 90 -15.14 -17.34 1.43
N ILE A 91 -14.14 -17.99 2.02
CA ILE A 91 -12.88 -18.32 1.34
C ILE A 91 -13.09 -19.53 0.43
N SER A 92 -12.73 -19.39 -0.85
CA SER A 92 -12.80 -20.47 -1.86
C SER A 92 -11.56 -21.37 -1.83
N ASN A 93 -10.43 -20.86 -1.32
CA ASN A 93 -9.15 -21.56 -1.37
C ASN A 93 -9.06 -22.76 -0.41
N ARG A 94 -8.23 -23.74 -0.77
CA ARG A 94 -8.01 -24.96 0.04
C ARG A 94 -7.31 -24.70 1.37
N SER A 95 -6.63 -23.56 1.52
CA SER A 95 -5.90 -23.22 2.75
C SER A 95 -6.78 -22.61 3.85
N GLY A 96 -8.04 -22.29 3.56
CA GLY A 96 -8.99 -21.74 4.52
C GLY A 96 -8.62 -20.33 5.02
N GLY A 97 -7.78 -19.60 4.29
CA GLY A 97 -7.39 -18.24 4.68
C GLY A 97 -6.59 -17.52 3.61
N LEU A 98 -6.59 -16.20 3.68
CA LEU A 98 -5.84 -15.34 2.76
C LEU A 98 -4.38 -15.21 3.21
N LYS A 99 -3.46 -15.08 2.24
CA LYS A 99 -2.04 -14.93 2.50
C LYS A 99 -1.49 -13.78 1.68
N PHE A 100 -1.38 -12.63 2.34
CA PHE A 100 -0.69 -11.48 1.79
C PHE A 100 0.79 -11.55 2.16
N LYS A 101 1.62 -11.10 1.24
CA LYS A 101 3.06 -11.06 1.42
C LYS A 101 3.52 -9.63 1.22
N TRP A 102 4.22 -9.11 2.20
CA TRP A 102 4.77 -7.77 2.19
C TRP A 102 6.22 -7.81 2.68
N SER A 103 7.08 -6.96 2.10
CA SER A 103 8.39 -6.67 2.68
C SER A 103 8.23 -5.95 4.01
N SER A 104 9.24 -6.04 4.87
CA SER A 104 9.24 -5.30 6.12
C SER A 104 9.62 -3.84 5.86
N PRO A 105 8.78 -2.87 6.30
CA PRO A 105 9.13 -1.45 6.24
C PRO A 105 10.37 -1.09 7.08
N LEU A 106 10.67 -1.89 8.11
CA LEU A 106 11.75 -1.63 9.07
C LEU A 106 12.98 -2.51 8.86
N GLU A 107 12.82 -3.66 8.21
CA GLU A 107 13.87 -4.67 8.07
C GLU A 107 14.18 -5.01 6.59
N GLY A 108 13.39 -4.49 5.63
CA GLY A 108 13.60 -4.68 4.20
C GLY A 108 12.97 -5.96 3.63
N VAL A 109 13.43 -6.33 2.42
CA VAL A 109 12.81 -7.34 1.53
C VAL A 109 12.87 -8.77 2.10
N ASP A 110 13.79 -9.05 3.02
CA ASP A 110 14.05 -10.40 3.52
C ASP A 110 13.06 -10.88 4.60
N VAL A 111 12.17 -10.00 5.08
CA VAL A 111 11.16 -10.36 6.09
C VAL A 111 9.76 -10.26 5.51
N MET A 112 9.12 -11.42 5.33
CA MET A 112 7.74 -11.52 4.86
C MET A 112 6.78 -11.91 5.97
N TYR A 113 5.83 -11.01 6.26
CA TYR A 113 4.78 -11.27 7.23
C TYR A 113 3.66 -12.13 6.65
N LYS A 114 3.39 -13.28 7.28
CA LYS A 114 2.24 -14.15 6.97
C LYS A 114 1.41 -14.35 8.23
N LEU A 115 0.27 -13.68 8.32
CA LEU A 115 -0.67 -13.90 9.42
C LEU A 115 -1.63 -15.04 9.11
N LYS A 116 -1.96 -15.82 10.14
CA LYS A 116 -2.97 -16.88 10.07
C LYS A 116 -4.34 -16.31 10.46
N GLY A 117 -5.37 -16.74 9.74
CA GLY A 117 -6.76 -16.33 9.96
C GLY A 117 -7.17 -15.15 9.07
N LEU A 118 -8.41 -15.23 8.57
CA LEU A 118 -8.97 -14.27 7.61
C LEU A 118 -8.90 -12.83 8.13
N ASP A 119 -9.42 -12.58 9.32
CA ASP A 119 -9.46 -11.23 9.91
C ASP A 119 -8.06 -10.64 9.99
N ARG A 120 -7.11 -11.38 10.55
CA ARG A 120 -5.74 -10.89 10.73
C ARG A 120 -5.07 -10.61 9.38
N ALA A 121 -5.32 -11.46 8.37
CA ALA A 121 -4.75 -11.27 7.04
C ALA A 121 -5.31 -10.00 6.35
N LEU A 122 -6.64 -9.78 6.41
CA LEU A 122 -7.26 -8.60 5.83
C LEU A 122 -6.85 -7.31 6.54
N GLU A 123 -6.81 -7.35 7.88
CA GLU A 123 -6.36 -6.21 8.69
C GLU A 123 -4.89 -5.86 8.43
N GLN A 124 -4.04 -6.87 8.22
CA GLN A 124 -2.66 -6.68 7.80
C GLN A 124 -2.61 -6.02 6.41
N GLU A 125 -3.30 -6.57 5.41
CA GLU A 125 -3.33 -5.99 4.06
C GLU A 125 -3.79 -4.53 4.09
N ARG A 126 -4.86 -4.23 4.83
CA ARG A 126 -5.36 -2.87 5.04
C ARG A 126 -4.30 -1.95 5.64
N GLY A 127 -3.66 -2.38 6.73
CA GLY A 127 -2.62 -1.59 7.40
C GLY A 127 -1.41 -1.32 6.49
N MET A 128 -0.97 -2.33 5.74
CA MET A 128 0.15 -2.20 4.81
C MET A 128 -0.19 -1.31 3.61
N ALA A 129 -1.42 -1.37 3.09
CA ALA A 129 -1.90 -0.48 2.03
C ALA A 129 -1.89 0.99 2.47
N TRP A 130 -2.36 1.28 3.68
CA TRP A 130 -2.30 2.63 4.26
C TRP A 130 -0.86 3.12 4.44
N MET A 131 0.02 2.25 4.93
CA MET A 131 1.43 2.59 5.10
C MET A 131 2.11 2.89 3.76
N LEU A 132 1.77 2.13 2.70
CA LEU A 132 2.26 2.41 1.35
C LEU A 132 1.74 3.74 0.81
N LEU A 133 0.44 4.03 0.98
CA LEU A 133 -0.12 5.32 0.58
C LEU A 133 0.60 6.49 1.27
N ALA A 134 0.81 6.40 2.59
CA ALA A 134 1.55 7.42 3.34
C ALA A 134 2.99 7.59 2.82
N ALA A 135 3.66 6.48 2.47
CA ALA A 135 4.98 6.51 1.85
C ALA A 135 4.95 7.25 0.50
N ARG A 136 3.97 6.95 -0.36
CA ARG A 136 3.85 7.58 -1.69
C ARG A 136 3.57 9.08 -1.62
N ILE A 137 2.65 9.50 -0.76
CA ILE A 137 2.34 10.93 -0.55
C ILE A 137 3.59 11.68 -0.10
N ARG A 138 4.36 11.09 0.84
CA ARG A 138 5.62 11.67 1.32
C ARG A 138 6.63 11.80 0.18
N ASP A 139 6.84 10.75 -0.60
CA ASP A 139 7.80 10.73 -1.70
C ASP A 139 7.42 11.76 -2.78
N GLU A 140 6.14 11.85 -3.14
CA GLU A 140 5.62 12.86 -4.08
C GLU A 140 5.85 14.29 -3.56
N ALA A 141 5.56 14.55 -2.28
CA ALA A 141 5.78 15.85 -1.66
C ALA A 141 7.27 16.23 -1.59
N ALA A 142 8.15 15.28 -1.28
CA ALA A 142 9.60 15.51 -1.25
C ALA A 142 10.15 15.86 -2.64
N LEU A 143 9.67 15.19 -3.69
CA LEU A 143 10.05 15.46 -5.07
C LEU A 143 9.52 16.81 -5.56
N ALA A 144 8.30 17.19 -5.19
CA ALA A 144 7.74 18.51 -5.48
C ALA A 144 8.53 19.64 -4.76
N GLY A 145 8.90 19.43 -3.50
CA GLY A 145 9.68 20.40 -2.71
C GLY A 145 11.12 20.58 -3.22
N GLY A 146 11.74 19.53 -3.77
CA GLY A 146 13.07 19.60 -4.38
C GLY A 146 13.12 20.32 -5.74
N GLN A 147 11.97 20.48 -6.41
CA GLN A 147 11.85 21.17 -7.70
C GLN A 147 11.51 22.66 -7.59
N CYS A 148 11.21 23.15 -6.37
CA CYS A 148 11.00 24.59 -6.15
C CYS A 148 12.36 25.31 -6.13
N PRO A 149 12.63 26.28 -7.03
CA PRO A 149 13.80 27.13 -6.87
C PRO A 149 13.67 27.84 -5.52
N ARG A 150 14.72 27.75 -4.69
CA ARG A 150 14.78 28.55 -3.45
C ARG A 150 14.69 30.01 -3.86
N ALA A 151 13.56 30.65 -3.55
CA ALA A 151 13.32 32.07 -3.75
C ALA A 151 14.31 32.93 -2.94
#